data_AF-A0A553AE56-F1
#
_entry.id   AF-A0A553AE56-F1
#
_cell.length_a   1.000
_cell.length_b   1.000
_cell.length_c   1.000
_cell.angle_alpha   90.00
_cell.angle_beta   90.00
_cell.angle_gamma   90.00
#
_symmetry.space_group_name_H-M   'P 1'
#
loop_
_entity.id
_entity.type
_entity.pdbx_description
1 polymer ?
#
loop_
_entity_poly.entity_id
_entity_poly.type
_entity_poly.pdbx_seq_one_letter_code
_entity_poly.pdbx_strand_id
1 'polypeptide(L)'
;RKIHLGIDEETLEVRAVEITGSHIGDAPVLPDLLGQIPADERIGSVTADGAYDTRKCHDAIADRGAHAVIPPRKNAKPWKTITAGAVARNEALRAAKYLGRALWRRWSGYHRRSRVETKMHCVKLLGQRLMARDF
;
A
#
# COMPACT_ATOMS: atom_id res chain seq x y z
N ARG A 1 -19.86 -3.36 -2.82
CA ARG A 1 -18.96 -2.91 -1.74
C ARG A 1 -17.61 -3.59 -1.95
N LYS A 2 -16.52 -3.00 -1.47
CA LYS A 2 -15.16 -3.56 -1.49
C LYS A 2 -14.62 -3.52 -0.07
N ILE A 3 -13.77 -4.48 0.27
CA ILE A 3 -13.07 -4.53 1.55
C ILE A 3 -11.58 -4.30 1.26
N HIS A 4 -10.99 -3.36 1.97
CA HIS A 4 -9.56 -3.06 1.95
C HIS A 4 -8.97 -3.49 3.29
N LEU A 5 -7.81 -4.14 3.26
CA LEU A 5 -7.17 -4.71 4.44
C LEU A 5 -5.73 -4.20 4.53
N GLY A 6 -5.35 -3.65 5.67
CA GLY A 6 -3.96 -3.49 6.09
C GLY A 6 -3.54 -4.73 6.87
N ILE A 7 -2.51 -5.42 6.41
CA ILE A 7 -2.03 -6.67 7.00
C ILE A 7 -0.55 -6.52 7.33
N ASP A 8 -0.17 -6.88 8.55
CA ASP A 8 1.22 -6.95 8.95
C ASP A 8 1.91 -8.16 8.28
N GLU A 9 3.04 -7.92 7.63
CA GLU A 9 3.70 -8.94 6.81
C GLU A 9 4.37 -10.05 7.63
N GLU A 10 4.80 -9.74 8.85
CA GLU A 10 5.53 -10.67 9.71
C GLU A 10 4.57 -11.59 10.47
N THR A 11 3.56 -11.00 11.11
CA THR A 11 2.57 -11.66 11.96
C THR A 11 1.36 -12.17 11.19
N LEU A 12 1.09 -11.63 10.00
CA LEU A 12 -0.12 -11.89 9.19
C LEU A 12 -1.43 -11.45 9.87
N GLU A 13 -1.35 -10.59 10.87
CA GLU A 13 -2.49 -9.96 11.52
C GLU A 13 -3.13 -8.90 10.61
N VAL A 14 -4.46 -8.83 10.65
CA VAL A 14 -5.19 -7.71 10.03
C VAL A 14 -5.13 -6.54 11.00
N ARG A 15 -4.44 -5.46 10.61
CA ARG A 15 -4.20 -4.27 11.43
C ARG A 15 -5.17 -3.12 11.11
N ALA A 16 -5.75 -3.12 9.91
CA ALA A 16 -6.70 -2.11 9.48
C ALA A 16 -7.71 -2.70 8.48
N VAL A 17 -8.96 -2.20 8.51
CA VAL A 17 -10.03 -2.63 7.60
C VAL A 17 -10.85 -1.43 7.18
N GLU A 18 -11.06 -1.27 5.87
CA GLU A 18 -11.96 -0.26 5.32
C GLU A 18 -12.97 -0.88 4.36
N ILE A 19 -14.23 -0.48 4.45
CA ILE A 19 -15.31 -0.97 3.57
C ILE A 19 -15.86 0.18 2.75
N THR A 20 -15.60 0.17 1.44
CA THR A 20 -16.03 1.25 0.55
C THR A 20 -17.07 0.79 -0.47
N GLY A 21 -17.73 1.75 -1.11
CA GLY A 21 -18.50 1.49 -2.34
C GLY A 21 -17.59 0.97 -3.47
N SER A 22 -18.15 0.20 -4.40
CA SER A 22 -17.37 -0.39 -5.51
C SER A 22 -16.80 0.67 -6.47
N HIS A 23 -17.39 1.87 -6.49
CA HIS A 23 -16.97 3.02 -7.31
C HIS A 23 -15.73 3.75 -6.74
N ILE A 24 -15.39 3.52 -5.48
CA ILE A 24 -14.18 4.09 -4.87
C ILE A 24 -12.97 3.27 -5.33
N GLY A 25 -11.96 3.96 -5.85
CA GLY A 25 -10.66 3.37 -6.17
C GLY A 25 -9.87 3.05 -4.91
N ASP A 26 -8.79 2.28 -5.06
CA ASP A 26 -8.06 1.76 -3.90
C ASP A 26 -7.15 2.83 -3.24
N ALA A 27 -6.51 3.67 -4.05
CA ALA A 27 -5.54 4.65 -3.57
C ALA A 27 -6.07 5.65 -2.51
N PRO A 28 -7.28 6.23 -2.65
CA PRO A 28 -7.84 7.15 -1.65
C PRO A 28 -8.01 6.57 -0.25
N VAL A 29 -8.08 5.24 -0.10
CA VAL A 29 -8.37 4.53 1.15
C VAL A 29 -7.12 4.34 2.02
N LEU A 30 -5.92 4.45 1.43
CA LEU A 30 -4.67 4.21 2.15
C LEU A 30 -4.48 5.08 3.41
N PRO A 31 -4.75 6.41 3.39
CA PRO A 31 -4.59 7.24 4.57
C PRO A 31 -5.48 6.79 5.74
N ASP A 32 -6.72 6.38 5.44
CA ASP A 32 -7.68 5.93 6.45
C ASP A 32 -7.20 4.61 7.08
N LEU A 33 -6.70 3.67 6.26
CA LEU A 33 -6.08 2.43 6.76
C LEU A 33 -4.86 2.71 7.66
N LEU A 34 -3.99 3.65 7.29
CA LEU A 34 -2.83 4.00 8.11
C LEU A 34 -3.22 4.70 9.42
N GLY A 35 -4.34 5.44 9.42
CA GLY A 35 -4.88 6.12 10.59
C GLY A 35 -5.50 5.18 11.63
N GLN A 36 -5.85 3.95 11.24
CA GLN A 36 -6.32 2.93 12.18
C GLN A 36 -5.19 2.29 13.00
N ILE A 37 -3.93 2.39 12.53
CA ILE A 37 -2.77 1.89 13.27
C ILE A 37 -2.37 2.93 14.32
N PRO A 38 -2.21 2.56 15.60
CA PRO A 38 -1.83 3.49 16.67
C PRO A 38 -0.62 4.36 16.31
N ALA A 39 -0.66 5.64 16.64
CA ALA A 39 0.35 6.60 16.21
C ALA A 39 1.75 6.29 16.80
N ASP A 40 1.79 5.74 18.01
CA ASP A 40 2.97 5.28 18.74
C ASP A 40 3.54 3.97 18.18
N GLU A 41 2.73 3.20 17.46
CA GLU A 41 3.20 2.03 16.73
C GLU A 41 3.96 2.45 15.47
N ARG A 42 5.22 2.00 15.39
CA ARG A 42 6.12 2.35 14.28
C ARG A 42 5.83 1.48 13.06
N ILE A 43 5.53 2.12 11.93
CA ILE A 43 5.43 1.46 10.63
C ILE A 43 6.79 1.56 9.93
N GLY A 44 7.47 0.43 9.72
CA GLY A 44 8.76 0.42 9.03
C GLY A 44 8.63 0.72 7.53
N SER A 45 7.69 0.06 6.86
CA SER A 45 7.43 0.26 5.43
C SER A 45 5.99 -0.09 5.06
N VAL A 46 5.48 0.55 4.01
CA VAL A 46 4.16 0.28 3.44
C VAL A 46 4.34 -0.24 2.02
N THR A 47 3.91 -1.47 1.77
CA THR A 47 3.95 -2.09 0.44
C THR A 47 2.57 -2.04 -0.19
N ALA A 48 2.45 -1.45 -1.39
CA ALA A 48 1.19 -1.39 -2.11
C ALA A 48 1.40 -1.48 -3.63
N ASP A 49 0.33 -1.75 -4.37
CA ASP A 49 0.40 -1.81 -5.84
C ASP A 49 0.59 -0.43 -6.48
N GLY A 50 1.03 -0.39 -7.75
CA GLY A 50 1.28 0.85 -8.50
C GLY A 50 0.05 1.76 -8.67
N ALA A 51 -1.17 1.26 -8.41
CA ALA A 51 -2.37 2.07 -8.28
C ALA A 51 -2.21 3.17 -7.20
N TYR A 52 -1.50 2.85 -6.10
CA TYR A 52 -1.22 3.72 -4.97
C TYR A 52 -0.05 4.71 -5.23
N ASP A 53 0.54 4.74 -6.43
CA ASP A 53 1.56 5.74 -6.82
C ASP A 53 0.93 7.12 -7.04
N THR A 54 0.41 7.72 -5.96
CA THR A 54 -0.25 9.03 -5.91
C THR A 54 0.38 9.88 -4.81
N ARG A 55 0.32 11.21 -4.93
CA ARG A 55 0.90 12.13 -3.93
C ARG A 55 0.33 11.89 -2.54
N LYS A 56 -1.00 11.86 -2.43
CA LYS A 56 -1.70 11.65 -1.15
C LYS A 56 -1.25 10.35 -0.45
N CYS A 57 -1.04 9.27 -1.19
CA CYS A 57 -0.55 8.01 -0.61
C CYS A 57 0.89 8.16 -0.10
N HIS A 58 1.80 8.71 -0.91
CA HIS A 58 3.20 8.87 -0.50
C HIS A 58 3.36 9.85 0.64
N ASP A 59 2.57 10.93 0.66
CA ASP A 59 2.56 11.90 1.76
C ASP A 59 2.04 11.24 3.04
N ALA A 60 0.92 10.50 3.00
CA ALA A 60 0.40 9.78 4.17
C ALA A 60 1.39 8.73 4.74
N ILE A 61 2.12 8.03 3.86
CA ILE A 61 3.18 7.09 4.29
C ILE A 61 4.33 7.86 4.95
N ALA A 62 4.75 8.97 4.35
CA ALA A 62 5.83 9.80 4.88
C ALA A 62 5.47 10.46 6.23
N ASP A 63 4.21 10.86 6.42
CA ASP A 63 3.69 11.43 7.68
C ASP A 63 3.76 10.40 8.82
N ARG A 64 3.66 9.10 8.51
CA ARG A 64 3.91 8.00 9.47
C ARG A 64 5.40 7.66 9.65
N GLY A 65 6.29 8.37 8.97
CA GLY A 65 7.74 8.10 8.99
C GLY A 65 8.13 6.77 8.33
N ALA A 66 7.26 6.21 7.48
CA ALA A 66 7.44 4.89 6.88
C ALA A 66 8.04 4.97 5.48
N HIS A 67 8.70 3.88 5.03
CA HIS A 67 9.18 3.78 3.65
C HIS A 67 8.10 3.25 2.70
N ALA A 68 7.86 3.95 1.58
CA ALA A 68 6.91 3.52 0.55
C ALA A 68 7.54 2.51 -0.42
N VAL A 69 7.10 1.25 -0.37
CA VAL A 69 7.47 0.20 -1.33
C VAL A 69 6.36 0.07 -2.38
N ILE A 70 6.25 1.08 -3.23
CA ILE A 70 5.23 1.16 -4.29
C ILE A 70 5.92 1.24 -5.65
N PRO A 71 5.66 0.34 -6.60
CA PRO A 71 6.31 0.35 -7.89
C PRO A 71 5.90 1.60 -8.69
N PRO A 72 6.87 2.43 -9.13
CA PRO A 72 6.55 3.60 -9.93
C PRO A 72 5.91 3.22 -11.27
N ARG A 73 4.90 4.00 -11.70
CA ARG A 73 4.18 3.75 -12.97
C ARG A 73 5.13 3.75 -14.18
N LYS A 74 4.71 3.09 -15.28
CA LYS A 74 5.58 2.84 -16.44
C LYS A 74 6.27 4.11 -16.96
N ASN A 75 5.46 5.16 -17.15
CA ASN A 75 5.87 6.44 -17.71
C ASN A 75 5.90 7.55 -16.65
N ALA A 76 6.17 7.18 -15.40
CA ALA A 76 6.26 8.11 -14.30
C ALA A 76 7.31 9.20 -14.55
N LYS A 77 6.90 10.46 -14.35
CA LYS A 77 7.79 11.63 -14.30
C LYS A 77 8.01 12.04 -12.84
N PRO A 78 9.16 12.66 -12.51
CA PRO A 78 9.36 13.23 -11.19
C PRO A 78 8.27 14.26 -10.86
N TRP A 79 7.80 14.27 -9.62
CA TRP A 79 6.94 15.33 -9.13
C TRP A 79 7.78 16.56 -8.77
N LYS A 80 7.27 17.76 -9.12
CA LYS A 80 7.92 19.04 -8.81
C LYS A 80 7.72 19.49 -7.35
N THR A 81 6.66 19.00 -6.71
CA THR A 81 6.34 19.30 -5.31
C THR A 81 7.42 18.76 -4.38
N ILE A 82 7.76 19.53 -3.34
CA ILE A 82 8.81 19.20 -2.37
C ILE A 82 8.15 18.77 -1.05
N THR A 83 7.34 17.73 -1.08
CA THR A 83 6.91 17.02 0.15
C THR A 83 7.87 15.85 0.41
N ALA A 84 7.95 15.39 1.66
CA ALA A 84 8.75 14.21 2.01
C ALA A 84 8.33 12.99 1.17
N GLY A 85 7.03 12.77 1.00
CA GLY A 85 6.49 11.71 0.13
C GLY A 85 6.92 11.86 -1.33
N ALA A 86 6.88 13.08 -1.88
CA ALA A 86 7.31 13.32 -3.26
C ALA A 86 8.82 13.10 -3.46
N VAL A 87 9.65 13.50 -2.50
CA VAL A 87 11.10 13.25 -2.52
C VAL A 87 11.38 11.75 -2.51
N ALA A 88 10.82 11.01 -1.56
CA ALA A 88 10.99 9.55 -1.45
C ALA A 88 10.52 8.82 -2.72
N ARG A 89 9.36 9.20 -3.26
CA ARG A 89 8.84 8.64 -4.51
C ARG A 89 9.76 8.92 -5.70
N ASN A 90 10.29 10.14 -5.80
CA ASN A 90 11.20 10.52 -6.89
C ASN A 90 12.53 9.77 -6.82
N GLU A 91 13.04 9.48 -5.62
CA GLU A 91 14.20 8.63 -5.41
C GLU A 91 13.91 7.18 -5.84
N ALA A 92 12.76 6.62 -5.43
CA ALA A 92 12.33 5.31 -5.89
C ALA A 92 12.20 5.24 -7.42
N LEU A 93 11.70 6.30 -8.08
CA LEU A 93 11.65 6.41 -9.54
C LEU A 93 13.04 6.42 -10.17
N ARG A 94 14.00 7.17 -9.62
CA ARG A 94 15.39 7.20 -10.10
C ARG A 94 16.04 5.82 -9.96
N ALA A 95 15.90 5.20 -8.79
CA ALA A 95 16.41 3.86 -8.54
C ALA A 95 15.81 2.82 -9.50
N ALA A 96 14.49 2.86 -9.73
CA ALA A 96 13.82 1.96 -10.66
C ALA A 96 14.25 2.14 -12.12
N LYS A 97 14.59 3.37 -12.53
CA LYS A 97 15.15 3.66 -13.87
C LYS A 97 16.58 3.17 -14.01
N TYR A 98 17.40 3.34 -12.98
CA TYR A 98 18.80 2.93 -12.97
C TYR A 98 18.97 1.41 -12.90
N LEU A 99 18.28 0.76 -11.98
CA LEU A 99 18.38 -0.69 -11.74
C LEU A 99 17.56 -1.52 -12.73
N GLY A 100 16.55 -0.92 -13.36
CA GLY A 100 15.49 -1.65 -14.04
C GLY A 100 14.45 -2.24 -13.07
N ARG A 101 13.23 -2.49 -13.57
CA ARG A 101 12.07 -2.86 -12.71
C ARG A 101 12.25 -4.18 -11.97
N ALA A 102 12.80 -5.20 -12.63
CA ALA A 102 12.95 -6.52 -12.04
C ALA A 102 13.90 -6.48 -10.84
N LEU A 103 15.07 -5.85 -11.00
CA LEU A 103 16.05 -5.69 -9.95
C LEU A 103 15.52 -4.78 -8.83
N TRP A 104 14.87 -3.67 -9.18
CA TRP A 104 14.25 -2.78 -8.20
C TRP A 104 13.23 -3.53 -7.32
N ARG A 105 12.35 -4.38 -7.89
CA ARG A 105 11.37 -5.16 -7.12
C ARG A 105 12.02 -6.14 -6.14
N ARG A 106 13.18 -6.70 -6.48
CA ARG A 106 13.94 -7.56 -5.58
C ARG A 106 14.58 -6.73 -4.47
N TRP A 107 15.29 -5.67 -4.84
CA TRP A 107 16.01 -4.78 -3.91
C TRP A 107 15.08 -4.07 -2.92
N SER A 108 13.93 -3.56 -3.38
CA SER A 108 12.97 -2.85 -2.53
C SER A 108 12.15 -3.76 -1.61
N GLY A 109 12.30 -5.08 -1.73
CA GLY A 109 11.50 -6.03 -0.97
C GLY A 109 10.05 -6.16 -1.43
N TYR A 110 9.68 -5.61 -2.60
CA TYR A 110 8.31 -5.65 -3.13
C TYR A 110 7.72 -7.06 -3.25
N HIS A 111 8.57 -8.09 -3.39
CA HIS A 111 8.15 -9.49 -3.46
C HIS A 111 7.47 -9.99 -2.17
N ARG A 112 7.73 -9.37 -1.01
CA ARG A 112 7.11 -9.76 0.27
C ARG A 112 5.59 -9.64 0.29
N ARG A 113 5.01 -8.86 -0.64
CA ARG A 113 3.55 -8.78 -0.83
C ARG A 113 2.88 -10.14 -1.06
N SER A 114 3.59 -11.13 -1.60
CA SER A 114 3.00 -12.45 -1.89
C SER A 114 2.46 -13.13 -0.64
N ARG A 115 3.12 -12.95 0.52
CA ARG A 115 2.66 -13.47 1.82
C ARG A 115 1.30 -12.90 2.21
N VAL A 116 1.17 -11.58 2.06
CA VAL A 116 -0.07 -10.84 2.32
C VAL A 116 -1.15 -11.22 1.32
N GLU A 117 -0.81 -11.41 0.04
CA GLU A 117 -1.75 -11.84 -1.00
C GLU A 117 -2.34 -13.23 -0.69
N THR A 118 -1.55 -14.16 -0.18
CA THR A 118 -2.04 -15.46 0.28
C THR A 118 -3.07 -15.29 1.42
N LYS A 119 -2.78 -14.46 2.43
CA LYS A 119 -3.72 -14.17 3.52
C LYS A 119 -5.01 -13.51 2.99
N MET A 120 -4.88 -12.54 2.08
CA MET A 120 -6.03 -11.90 1.43
C MET A 120 -6.86 -12.90 0.62
N HIS A 121 -6.23 -13.88 -0.04
CA HIS A 121 -6.95 -14.92 -0.76
C HIS A 121 -7.85 -15.74 0.17
N CYS A 122 -7.35 -16.12 1.36
CA CYS A 122 -8.17 -16.79 2.38
C CYS A 122 -9.40 -15.95 2.78
N VAL A 123 -9.22 -14.63 3.00
CA VAL A 123 -10.34 -13.73 3.34
C VAL A 123 -11.34 -13.62 2.19
N LYS A 124 -10.89 -13.57 0.93
CA LYS A 124 -11.78 -13.54 -0.25
C LYS A 124 -12.62 -14.81 -0.37
N LEU A 125 -12.05 -15.98 -0.05
CA LEU A 125 -12.77 -17.26 -0.08
C LEU A 125 -13.92 -17.30 0.95
N LEU A 126 -13.76 -16.63 2.10
CA LEU A 126 -14.85 -16.50 3.07
C LEU A 126 -16.05 -15.75 2.45
N GLY A 127 -15.80 -14.65 1.73
CA GLY A 127 -16.84 -13.86 1.07
C GLY A 127 -17.63 -14.59 -0.03
N GLN A 128 -17.14 -15.73 -0.55
CA GLN A 128 -17.91 -16.54 -1.51
C GLN A 128 -19.06 -17.30 -0.84
N ARG A 129 -19.01 -17.50 0.48
CA ARG A 129 -19.98 -18.32 1.23
C ARG A 129 -20.61 -17.59 2.41
N LEU A 130 -20.13 -16.40 2.76
CA LEU A 130 -20.69 -15.56 3.82
C LEU A 130 -21.67 -14.55 3.24
N MET A 131 -22.90 -14.58 3.74
CA MET A 131 -23.94 -13.58 3.49
C MET A 131 -23.94 -12.57 4.65
N ALA A 132 -24.29 -11.32 4.36
CA ALA A 132 -24.59 -10.36 5.41
C ALA A 132 -25.75 -10.90 6.27
N ARG A 133 -25.62 -10.84 7.59
CA ARG A 133 -26.77 -11.05 8.47
C ARG A 133 -27.57 -9.75 8.49
N ASP A 134 -28.81 -9.81 8.04
CA ASP A 134 -29.77 -8.74 8.23
C ASP A 134 -30.11 -8.67 9.72
N PHE A 135 -30.00 -7.48 10.31
CA PHE A 135 -30.39 -7.17 11.70
C PHE A 135 -31.63 -6.29 11.69
#